data_AF-A0A162ZY20-F1
#
_entry.id   AF-A0A162ZY20-F1
#
_cell.length_a   1.000
_cell.length_b   1.000
_cell.length_c   1.000
_cell.angle_alpha   90.00
_cell.angle_beta   90.00
_cell.angle_gamma   90.00
#
_symmetry.space_group_name_H-M   'P 1'
#
loop_
_entity.id
_entity.type
_entity.pdbx_description
1 polymer ?
#
loop_
_entity_poly.entity_id
_entity_poly.type
_entity_poly.pdbx_seq_one_letter_code
_entity_poly.pdbx_strand_id
1 'polypeptide(L)'
;MAQHYFEITVQQAGPDVVMAIGLCTRPYPIFRMPGWNKFSVGYHSDDGHKFCDDATGGQPFGPSWTVGDTVGCLYAPETGNVTYTLNGIIVGQAFSGLVRHHYF
;
A
#
# COMPACT_ATOMS: atom_id res chain seq x y z
N MET A 1 -21.20 -2.08 6.70
CA MET A 1 -20.16 -2.49 5.74
C MET A 1 -18.85 -2.56 6.50
N ALA A 2 -18.12 -3.67 6.39
CA ALA A 2 -16.84 -3.83 7.10
C ALA A 2 -15.76 -2.95 6.47
N GLN A 3 -15.00 -2.24 7.31
CA GLN A 3 -13.79 -1.52 6.90
C GLN A 3 -12.67 -1.95 7.82
N HIS A 4 -11.52 -2.24 7.24
CA HIS A 4 -10.31 -2.61 7.97
C HIS A 4 -9.28 -1.50 7.77
N TYR A 5 -8.63 -1.10 8.86
CA TYR A 5 -7.60 -0.09 8.84
C TYR A 5 -6.40 -0.56 9.63
N PHE A 6 -5.21 -0.36 9.07
CA PHE A 6 -3.96 -0.49 9.78
C PHE A 6 -3.00 0.61 9.32
N GLU A 7 -2.05 0.94 10.16
CA GLU A 7 -1.01 1.91 9.84
C GLU A 7 0.35 1.43 10.32
N ILE A 8 1.39 1.95 9.69
CA ILE A 8 2.77 1.77 10.10
C ILE A 8 3.40 3.14 10.35
N THR A 9 4.17 3.25 11.44
CA THR A 9 5.01 4.41 11.70
C THR A 9 6.46 4.04 11.44
N VAL A 10 7.15 4.80 10.60
CA VAL A 10 8.56 4.56 10.30
C VAL A 10 9.41 5.14 11.43
N GLN A 11 9.88 4.28 12.33
CA GLN A 11 10.73 4.72 13.45
C GLN A 11 12.18 5.01 13.02
N GLN A 12 12.70 4.20 12.11
CA GLN A 12 14.08 4.29 11.63
C GLN A 12 14.21 3.60 10.27
N ALA A 13 14.99 4.18 9.36
CA ALA A 13 15.37 3.62 8.07
C ALA A 13 16.74 4.18 7.64
N GLY A 14 17.45 3.45 6.78
CA GLY A 14 18.64 3.98 6.09
C GLY A 14 18.23 4.92 4.94
N PRO A 15 19.17 5.75 4.43
CA PRO A 15 18.86 6.77 3.42
C PRO A 15 18.32 6.21 2.10
N ASP A 16 18.73 4.99 1.72
CA ASP A 16 18.36 4.34 0.45
C ASP A 16 17.36 3.18 0.65
N VAL A 17 16.71 3.11 1.81
CA VAL A 17 15.74 2.04 2.10
C VAL A 17 14.38 2.42 1.51
N VAL A 18 13.88 1.57 0.62
CA VAL A 18 12.52 1.65 0.10
C VAL A 18 11.60 0.79 0.96
N MET A 19 10.46 1.36 1.34
CA MET A 19 9.42 0.74 2.14
C MET A 19 8.11 0.76 1.37
N ALA A 20 7.23 -0.19 1.67
CA ALA A 20 5.91 -0.25 1.07
C ALA A 20 4.86 -0.70 2.08
N ILE A 21 3.68 -0.10 2.02
CA ILE A 21 2.49 -0.55 2.74
C ILE A 21 1.44 -0.99 1.72
N GLY A 22 0.70 -2.05 2.01
CA GLY A 22 -0.34 -2.50 1.11
C GLY A 22 -0.94 -3.83 1.52
N LEU A 23 -1.63 -4.46 0.57
CA LEU A 23 -2.39 -5.69 0.78
C LEU A 23 -1.90 -6.78 -0.17
N CYS A 24 -1.85 -8.01 0.33
CA CYS A 24 -1.41 -9.17 -0.46
C CYS A 24 -2.42 -10.32 -0.33
N THR A 25 -2.30 -11.33 -1.19
CA THR A 25 -2.99 -12.62 -1.01
C THR A 25 -1.99 -13.70 -0.62
N ARG A 26 -2.46 -14.76 0.07
CA ARG A 26 -1.60 -15.88 0.44
C ARG A 26 -1.61 -16.98 -0.63
N PRO A 27 -0.46 -17.62 -0.91
CA PRO A 27 0.88 -17.25 -0.48
C PRO A 27 1.42 -16.05 -1.27
N TYR A 28 2.17 -15.16 -0.58
CA TYR A 28 2.89 -14.06 -1.23
C TYR A 28 4.40 -14.28 -1.11
N PRO A 29 5.21 -14.02 -2.16
CA PRO A 29 6.65 -14.14 -2.09
C PRO A 29 7.24 -13.12 -1.09
N ILE A 30 7.85 -13.63 -0.01
CA ILE A 30 8.40 -12.80 1.08
C ILE A 30 9.56 -11.89 0.68
N PHE A 31 10.11 -12.06 -0.52
CA PHE A 31 11.22 -11.28 -1.07
C PHE A 31 10.76 -10.18 -2.03
N ARG A 32 9.45 -9.89 -2.10
CA ARG A 32 8.85 -8.87 -2.99
C ARG A 32 8.00 -7.92 -2.17
N MET A 33 8.00 -6.64 -2.56
CA MET A 33 7.16 -5.62 -1.92
C MET A 33 5.70 -5.76 -2.36
N PRO A 34 4.72 -5.40 -1.50
CA PRO A 34 3.32 -5.32 -1.89
C PRO A 34 3.13 -4.50 -3.17
N GLY A 35 2.29 -5.01 -4.08
CA GLY A 35 2.05 -4.41 -5.39
C GLY A 35 2.93 -4.94 -6.52
N TRP A 36 4.08 -5.58 -6.23
CA TRP A 36 5.00 -6.08 -7.28
C TRP A 36 4.63 -7.44 -7.89
N ASN A 37 3.75 -8.19 -7.24
CA ASN A 37 3.33 -9.51 -7.68
C ASN A 37 1.81 -9.57 -7.80
N LYS A 38 1.33 -10.54 -8.59
CA LYS A 38 -0.11 -10.74 -8.80
C LYS A 38 -0.87 -10.84 -7.48
N PHE A 39 -2.07 -10.29 -7.50
CA PHE A 39 -2.99 -10.23 -6.39
C PHE A 39 -2.38 -9.48 -5.19
N SER A 40 -1.74 -8.36 -5.46
CA SER A 40 -1.30 -7.43 -4.42
C SER A 40 -1.35 -5.99 -4.86
N VAL A 41 -1.49 -5.12 -3.88
CA VAL A 41 -1.42 -3.67 -4.06
C VAL A 41 -0.48 -3.06 -3.05
N GLY A 42 0.18 -1.96 -3.40
CA GLY A 42 1.11 -1.26 -2.50
C GLY A 42 1.24 0.22 -2.79
N TYR A 43 1.65 0.97 -1.78
CA TYR A 43 2.07 2.38 -1.83
C TYR A 43 3.51 2.46 -1.34
N HIS A 44 4.41 2.95 -2.20
CA HIS A 44 5.86 2.86 -2.00
C HIS A 44 6.43 4.21 -1.55
N SER A 45 7.48 4.16 -0.73
CA SER A 45 8.00 5.30 0.02
C SER A 45 8.90 6.23 -0.78
N ASP A 46 9.60 5.69 -1.78
CA ASP A 46 10.62 6.37 -2.57
C ASP A 46 10.04 7.34 -3.60
N ASP A 47 8.99 6.92 -4.31
CA ASP A 47 8.37 7.68 -5.39
C ASP A 47 6.93 8.12 -5.08
N GLY A 48 6.34 7.61 -4.01
CA GLY A 48 4.94 7.85 -3.68
C GLY A 48 3.96 7.21 -4.65
N HIS A 49 4.42 6.26 -5.48
CA HIS A 49 3.57 5.58 -6.43
C HIS A 49 2.74 4.48 -5.80
N LYS A 50 1.63 4.17 -6.48
CA LYS A 50 0.80 3.01 -6.20
C LYS A 50 1.10 1.90 -7.20
N PHE A 51 1.16 0.67 -6.71
CA PHE A 51 1.48 -0.53 -7.47
C PHE A 51 0.32 -1.52 -7.36
N CYS A 52 -0.08 -2.14 -8.47
CA CYS A 52 -1.09 -3.20 -8.50
C CYS A 52 -0.67 -4.22 -9.53
N ASP A 53 -0.21 -5.38 -9.07
CA ASP A 53 0.32 -6.46 -9.90
C ASP A 53 1.41 -5.99 -10.89
N ASP A 54 2.21 -5.00 -10.50
CA ASP A 54 3.16 -4.29 -11.34
C ASP A 54 4.57 -4.34 -10.74
N ALA A 55 5.49 -5.01 -11.45
CA ALA A 55 6.89 -5.16 -11.06
C ALA A 55 7.83 -4.13 -11.72
N THR A 56 7.29 -3.12 -12.40
CA THR A 56 8.06 -2.18 -13.22
C THR A 56 8.30 -0.85 -12.51
N GLY A 57 7.27 0.00 -12.40
CA GLY A 57 7.43 1.35 -11.85
C GLY A 57 6.17 1.96 -11.24
N GLY A 58 5.04 1.24 -11.22
CA GLY A 58 3.82 1.72 -10.57
C GLY A 58 3.21 2.91 -11.29
N GLN A 59 2.39 3.67 -10.58
CA GLN A 59 1.67 4.82 -11.10
C GLN A 59 1.68 6.01 -10.12
N PRO A 60 1.77 7.24 -10.66
CA PRO A 60 1.16 8.46 -10.16
C PRO A 60 0.23 8.35 -8.96
N PHE A 61 0.60 8.67 -7.71
CA PHE A 61 -0.39 8.62 -6.63
C PHE A 61 -0.25 9.69 -5.55
N GLY A 62 0.73 9.55 -4.67
CA GLY A 62 0.87 10.36 -3.47
C GLY A 62 2.27 10.94 -3.33
N PRO A 63 2.53 11.66 -2.22
CA PRO A 63 3.89 12.07 -1.87
C PRO A 63 4.75 10.84 -1.52
N SER A 64 6.07 10.99 -1.57
CA SER A 64 6.99 10.08 -0.88
C SER A 64 6.83 10.20 0.65
N TRP A 65 7.34 9.22 1.38
CA TRP A 65 7.25 9.17 2.85
C TRP A 65 8.50 8.53 3.44
N THR A 66 8.82 8.84 4.68
CA THR A 66 10.12 8.49 5.29
C THR A 66 10.04 8.36 6.82
N VAL A 67 11.20 8.27 7.47
CA VAL A 67 11.35 8.23 8.93
C VAL A 67 10.57 9.38 9.58
N GLY A 68 9.76 9.04 10.57
CA GLY A 68 8.86 9.96 11.28
C GLY A 68 7.43 9.95 10.74
N ASP A 69 7.21 9.50 9.50
CA ASP A 69 5.87 9.42 8.93
C ASP A 69 5.08 8.20 9.43
N THR A 70 3.77 8.38 9.52
CA THR A 70 2.80 7.30 9.74
C THR A 70 1.93 7.14 8.51
N VAL A 71 1.96 5.95 7.90
CA VAL A 71 1.23 5.65 6.67
C VAL A 71 0.17 4.60 6.95
N GLY A 72 -1.08 4.93 6.62
CA GLY A 72 -2.23 4.06 6.85
C GLY A 72 -2.78 3.47 5.57
N CYS A 73 -3.38 2.30 5.69
CA CYS A 73 -4.08 1.58 4.62
C CYS A 73 -5.49 1.22 5.12
N LEU A 74 -6.49 1.79 4.46
CA LEU A 74 -7.91 1.49 4.66
C LEU A 74 -8.38 0.57 3.53
N TYR A 75 -8.96 -0.58 3.89
CA TYR A 75 -9.52 -1.56 2.99
C TYR A 75 -11.01 -1.77 3.25
N ALA A 76 -11.83 -1.62 2.22
CA ALA A 76 -13.25 -1.97 2.24
C ALA A 76 -13.48 -3.21 1.34
N PRO A 77 -13.58 -4.43 1.90
CA PRO A 77 -13.65 -5.67 1.11
C PRO A 77 -14.86 -5.75 0.18
N GLU A 78 -15.99 -5.18 0.58
CA GLU A 78 -17.26 -5.22 -0.17
C GLU A 78 -17.15 -4.50 -1.52
N THR A 79 -16.45 -3.37 -1.57
CA THR A 79 -16.21 -2.60 -2.81
C THR A 79 -14.84 -2.86 -3.41
N GLY A 80 -13.95 -3.51 -2.65
CA GLY A 80 -12.55 -3.66 -2.99
C GLY A 80 -11.80 -2.33 -3.04
N ASN A 81 -12.26 -1.31 -2.30
CA ASN A 81 -11.61 0.00 -2.25
C ASN A 81 -10.43 -0.02 -1.30
N VAL A 82 -9.33 0.58 -1.73
CA VAL A 82 -8.13 0.81 -0.91
C VAL A 82 -7.80 2.29 -0.92
N THR A 83 -7.73 2.88 0.26
CA THR A 83 -7.39 4.30 0.48
C THR A 83 -6.18 4.37 1.39
N TYR A 84 -5.19 5.19 1.03
CA TYR A 84 -4.02 5.43 1.88
C TYR A 84 -4.12 6.76 2.62
N THR A 85 -3.51 6.81 3.79
CA THR A 85 -3.35 8.03 4.60
C THR A 85 -1.87 8.27 4.88
N LEU A 86 -1.46 9.53 4.99
CA LEU A 86 -0.13 9.93 5.43
C LEU A 86 -0.30 10.95 6.56
N ASN A 87 0.24 10.63 7.74
CA ASN A 87 0.15 11.45 8.96
C ASN A 87 -1.29 11.86 9.31
N GLY A 88 -2.21 10.89 9.22
CA GLY A 88 -3.64 11.08 9.47
C GLY A 88 -4.41 11.80 8.36
N ILE A 89 -3.74 12.27 7.29
CA ILE A 89 -4.37 12.94 6.15
C ILE A 89 -4.62 11.93 5.04
N ILE A 90 -5.82 11.92 4.46
CA ILE A 90 -6.16 11.08 3.30
C ILE A 90 -5.30 11.50 2.10
N VAL A 91 -4.52 10.58 1.57
CA VAL A 91 -3.80 10.75 0.30
C VAL A 91 -4.76 10.57 -0.88
N GLY A 92 -5.58 9.50 -0.83
CA GLY A 92 -6.61 9.24 -1.82
C GLY A 92 -7.01 7.78 -1.92
N GLN A 93 -8.07 7.50 -2.70
CA GLN A 93 -8.45 6.14 -3.06
C GLN A 93 -7.52 5.63 -4.17
N ALA A 94 -6.59 4.75 -3.81
CA ALA A 94 -5.60 4.22 -4.75
C ALA A 94 -6.20 3.18 -5.68
N PHE A 95 -7.08 2.31 -5.17
CA PHE A 95 -7.64 1.17 -5.91
C PHE A 95 -9.13 0.98 -5.61
N SER A 96 -9.83 0.33 -6.54
CA SER A 96 -11.23 -0.09 -6.41
C SER A 96 -11.44 -1.43 -7.13
N GLY A 97 -12.52 -2.15 -6.79
CA GLY A 97 -12.88 -3.39 -7.47
C GLY A 97 -12.00 -4.60 -7.12
N LEU A 98 -11.17 -4.51 -6.07
CA LEU A 98 -10.41 -5.63 -5.50
C LEU A 98 -11.30 -6.62 -4.72
N VAL A 99 -12.31 -7.19 -5.38
CA VAL A 99 -13.35 -8.04 -4.77
C VAL A 99 -13.17 -9.53 -5.04
N ARG A 100 -12.22 -9.89 -5.92
CA ARG A 100 -12.05 -11.28 -6.39
C ARG A 100 -11.19 -12.15 -5.48
N HIS A 101 -10.46 -11.55 -4.55
CA HIS A 101 -9.49 -12.25 -3.72
C HIS A 101 -9.60 -11.81 -2.26
N HIS A 102 -9.19 -12.70 -1.36
CA HIS A 102 -9.05 -12.39 0.06
C HIS A 102 -7.68 -11.78 0.32
N TYR A 103 -7.69 -10.46 0.47
CA TYR A 103 -6.52 -9.68 0.82
C TYR A 103 -6.30 -9.69 2.34
N PHE A 104 -5.04 -9.67 2.77
CA PHE A 104 -4.62 -9.56 4.17
C PHE A 104 -3.60 -8.44 4.35
#